data_AF-A0A524KKT9-F1
#
_entry.id   AF-A0A524KKT9-F1
#
_cell.length_a   1.000
_cell.length_b   1.000
_cell.length_c   1.000
_cell.angle_alpha   90.00
_cell.angle_beta   90.00
_cell.angle_gamma   90.00
#
_symmetry.space_group_name_H-M   'P 1'
#
loop_
_entity.id
_entity.type
_entity.pdbx_description
1 polymer ?
#
loop_
_entity_poly.entity_id
_entity_poly.type
_entity_poly.pdbx_seq_one_letter_code
_entity_poly.pdbx_strand_id
1 'polypeptide(L)'
;MLFKGHGVEKDEKRAAQLFRLAAEQGNPVAQNRLARLYANGVVFETDLVQAAKWHLLAREAGVSDFSLDIMLAKLTKEQRVEADRGVDAWISGRLTE
;
A
#
# COMPACT_ATOMS: atom_id res chain seq x y z
N MET A 1 29.87 -12.60 11.95
CA MET A 1 28.86 -11.62 12.40
C MET A 1 27.58 -11.83 11.59
N LEU A 2 26.57 -12.49 12.15
CA LEU A 2 25.29 -12.77 11.48
C LEU A 2 24.16 -12.40 12.43
N PHE A 3 23.86 -11.10 12.58
CA PHE A 3 22.59 -10.68 13.19
C PHE A 3 21.50 -10.76 12.12
N LYS A 4 21.14 -11.99 11.72
CA LYS A 4 19.95 -12.23 10.90
C LYS A 4 18.71 -11.99 11.74
N GLY A 5 18.16 -10.78 11.63
CA GLY A 5 16.77 -10.51 11.22
C GLY A 5 15.59 -10.98 12.09
N HIS A 6 15.75 -11.80 13.13
CA HIS A 6 14.60 -12.40 13.83
C HIS A 6 13.76 -11.41 14.66
N GLY A 7 14.34 -10.26 15.05
CA GLY A 7 13.56 -9.16 15.66
C GLY A 7 12.83 -8.30 14.63
N VAL A 8 13.48 -8.09 13.48
CA VAL A 8 13.02 -7.15 12.44
C VAL A 8 11.70 -7.61 11.81
N GLU A 9 11.56 -8.91 11.52
CA GLU A 9 10.32 -9.43 10.92
C GLU A 9 9.08 -9.26 11.84
N LYS A 10 9.31 -9.33 13.17
CA LYS A 10 8.24 -9.13 14.18
C LYS A 10 7.83 -7.67 14.27
N ASP A 11 8.80 -6.77 14.22
CA ASP A 11 8.56 -5.32 14.21
C ASP A 11 7.95 -4.85 12.89
N GLU A 12 8.32 -5.44 11.75
CA GLU A 12 7.71 -5.13 10.46
C GLU A 12 6.23 -5.53 10.40
N LYS A 13 5.86 -6.69 10.96
CA LYS A 13 4.45 -7.09 11.10
C LYS A 13 3.64 -6.12 11.95
N ARG A 14 4.18 -5.65 13.07
CA ARG A 14 3.52 -4.63 13.92
C ARG A 14 3.45 -3.27 13.24
N ALA A 15 4.52 -2.85 12.57
CA ALA A 15 4.56 -1.60 11.81
C ALA A 15 3.53 -1.62 10.67
N ALA A 16 3.38 -2.75 9.97
CA ALA A 16 2.37 -2.92 8.93
C ALA A 16 0.94 -2.75 9.46
N GLN A 17 0.64 -3.30 10.64
CA GLN A 17 -0.67 -3.11 11.27
C GLN A 17 -0.91 -1.64 11.63
N LEU A 18 0.10 -0.94 12.17
CA LEU A 18 0.01 0.48 12.46
C LEU A 18 -0.17 1.33 11.20
N PHE A 19 0.57 1.01 10.12
CA PHE A 19 0.39 1.69 8.83
C PHE A 19 -0.98 1.41 8.24
N ARG A 20 -1.52 0.20 8.40
CA ARG A 20 -2.89 -0.12 7.98
C ARG A 20 -3.92 0.76 8.70
N LEU A 21 -3.85 0.83 10.03
CA LEU A 21 -4.75 1.66 10.82
C LEU A 21 -4.68 3.14 10.40
N ALA A 22 -3.45 3.67 10.21
CA ALA A 22 -3.27 5.04 9.75
C ALA A 22 -3.74 5.25 8.30
N ALA A 23 -3.55 4.25 7.43
CA ALA A 23 -4.01 4.29 6.04
C ALA A 23 -5.55 4.27 5.95
N GLU A 24 -6.20 3.49 6.82
CA GLU A 24 -7.67 3.44 6.96
C GLU A 24 -8.23 4.78 7.48
N GLN A 25 -7.48 5.49 8.32
CA GLN A 25 -7.80 6.88 8.71
C GLN A 25 -7.55 7.91 7.59
N GLY A 26 -7.04 7.48 6.43
CA GLY A 26 -6.76 8.37 5.31
C GLY A 26 -5.43 9.10 5.39
N ASN A 27 -4.47 8.63 6.18
CA ASN A 27 -3.13 9.20 6.20
C ASN A 27 -2.36 8.77 4.93
N PRO A 28 -2.00 9.71 4.05
CA PRO A 28 -1.42 9.37 2.75
C PRO A 28 0.01 8.83 2.85
N VAL A 29 0.77 9.24 3.88
CA VAL A 29 2.10 8.68 4.14
C VAL A 29 1.99 7.22 4.55
N ALA A 30 0.99 6.88 5.37
CA ALA A 30 0.74 5.51 5.78
C ALA A 30 0.24 4.64 4.63
N GLN A 31 -0.65 5.16 3.78
CA GLN A 31 -1.12 4.49 2.55
C GLN A 31 0.07 4.15 1.63
N ASN A 32 0.98 5.11 1.40
CA ASN A 32 2.16 4.88 0.58
C ASN A 32 3.10 3.82 1.18
N ARG A 33 3.29 3.84 2.51
CA ARG A 33 4.09 2.81 3.20
C ARG A 33 3.44 1.43 3.11
N LEU A 34 2.12 1.35 3.26
CA LEU A 34 1.36 0.12 3.13
C LEU A 34 1.44 -0.44 1.70
N ALA A 35 1.34 0.42 0.69
CA ALA A 35 1.57 0.04 -0.70
C ALA A 35 2.94 -0.61 -0.91
N ARG A 36 3.98 -0.04 -0.31
CA ARG A 36 5.34 -0.57 -0.37
C ARG A 36 5.47 -1.93 0.32
N LEU A 37 4.73 -2.17 1.40
CA LEU A 37 4.73 -3.47 2.08
C LEU A 37 4.08 -4.56 1.22
N TYR A 38 2.96 -4.27 0.58
CA TYR A 38 2.31 -5.17 -0.38
C TYR A 38 3.19 -5.42 -1.63
N ALA A 39 3.88 -4.40 -2.13
CA ALA A 39 4.75 -4.52 -3.29
C ALA A 39 5.99 -5.39 -3.05
N ASN A 40 6.57 -5.33 -1.85
CA ASN A 40 7.77 -6.10 -1.52
C ASN A 40 7.45 -7.49 -0.93
N GLY A 41 6.20 -7.77 -0.55
CA GLY A 41 5.82 -9.06 0.02
C GLY A 41 6.47 -9.38 1.37
N VAL A 42 6.91 -8.37 2.12
CA VAL A 42 7.69 -8.56 3.37
C VAL A 42 6.81 -9.04 4.52
N VAL A 43 5.59 -8.52 4.58
CA VAL A 43 4.63 -8.78 5.68
C VAL A 43 3.36 -9.45 5.19
N PHE A 44 2.92 -9.12 3.97
CA PHE A 44 1.76 -9.69 3.30
C PHE A 44 2.22 -10.51 2.09
N GLU A 45 1.37 -11.38 1.58
CA GLU A 45 1.58 -11.92 0.23
C GLU A 45 1.68 -10.77 -0.77
N THR A 46 2.60 -10.92 -1.72
CA THR A 46 2.86 -9.89 -2.73
C THR A 46 1.61 -9.65 -3.55
N ASP A 47 0.97 -8.52 -3.33
CA ASP A 47 -0.25 -8.13 -4.04
C ASP A 47 -0.04 -6.77 -4.70
N LEU A 48 0.21 -6.82 -6.00
CA LEU A 48 0.49 -5.62 -6.77
C LEU A 48 -0.74 -4.73 -6.94
N VAL A 49 -1.94 -5.30 -6.91
CA VAL A 49 -3.21 -4.60 -7.07
C VAL A 49 -3.52 -3.80 -5.80
N GLN A 50 -3.35 -4.40 -4.63
CA GLN A 50 -3.47 -3.71 -3.34
C GLN A 50 -2.42 -2.61 -3.21
N ALA A 51 -1.18 -2.91 -3.56
CA ALA A 51 -0.12 -1.90 -3.58
C ALA A 51 -0.46 -0.72 -4.48
N ALA A 52 -0.94 -0.98 -5.70
CA ALA A 52 -1.41 0.04 -6.62
C ALA A 52 -2.56 0.87 -6.03
N LYS A 53 -3.58 0.23 -5.46
CA LYS A 53 -4.72 0.91 -4.81
C LYS A 53 -4.26 1.89 -3.74
N TRP A 54 -3.45 1.41 -2.78
CA TRP A 54 -2.96 2.26 -1.68
C TRP A 54 -2.04 3.36 -2.17
N HIS A 55 -1.25 3.11 -3.21
CA HIS A 55 -0.39 4.12 -3.81
C HIS A 55 -1.19 5.22 -4.51
N LEU A 56 -2.23 4.85 -5.27
CA LEU A 56 -3.10 5.80 -5.97
C LEU A 56 -3.82 6.73 -4.98
N LEU A 57 -4.33 6.19 -3.87
CA LEU A 57 -4.90 6.98 -2.77
C LEU A 57 -3.90 7.99 -2.19
N ALA A 58 -2.66 7.53 -1.94
CA ALA A 58 -1.61 8.41 -1.46
C ALA A 58 -1.28 9.51 -2.48
N ARG A 59 -1.24 9.16 -3.78
CA ARG A 59 -0.97 10.07 -4.90
C ARG A 59 -2.01 11.17 -5.00
N GLU A 60 -3.29 10.83 -4.82
CA GLU A 60 -4.40 11.79 -4.80
C GLU A 60 -4.23 12.85 -3.69
N ALA A 61 -3.69 12.43 -2.54
CA ALA A 61 -3.34 13.31 -1.43
C ALA A 61 -1.96 13.99 -1.56
N GLY A 62 -1.28 13.86 -2.71
CA GLY A 62 0.00 14.49 -3.01
C GLY A 62 1.24 13.70 -2.57
N VAL A 63 1.07 12.48 -2.05
CA VAL A 63 2.18 11.60 -1.64
C VAL A 63 2.46 10.59 -2.74
N SER A 64 3.54 10.82 -3.49
CA SER A 64 3.98 9.96 -4.59
C SER A 64 5.33 9.32 -4.27
N ASP A 65 5.60 8.16 -4.85
CA ASP A 65 6.84 7.41 -4.70
C ASP A 65 7.20 6.83 -6.06
N PHE A 66 8.37 7.22 -6.55
CA PHE A 66 8.84 6.82 -7.87
C PHE A 66 8.90 5.30 -8.04
N SER A 67 9.27 4.55 -7.00
CA SER A 67 9.39 3.09 -7.09
C SER A 67 8.03 2.42 -7.32
N LEU A 68 7.00 2.94 -6.67
CA LEU A 68 5.63 2.46 -6.83
C LEU A 68 4.99 2.95 -8.13
N ASP A 69 5.39 4.10 -8.65
CA ASP A 69 4.96 4.59 -9.96
C ASP A 69 5.48 3.69 -11.10
N ILE A 70 6.77 3.29 -11.02
CA ILE A 70 7.36 2.31 -11.94
C ILE A 70 6.68 0.94 -11.80
N MET A 71 6.31 0.54 -10.59
CA MET A 71 5.54 -0.68 -10.37
C MET A 71 4.15 -0.59 -11.03
N LEU A 72 3.40 0.50 -10.81
CA LEU A 72 2.12 0.79 -11.47
C LEU A 72 2.24 0.71 -12.99
N ALA A 73 3.34 1.23 -13.55
CA ALA A 73 3.63 1.17 -14.97
C ALA A 73 3.78 -0.28 -15.49
N LYS A 74 4.18 -1.22 -14.64
CA LYS A 74 4.33 -2.66 -14.97
C LYS A 74 3.04 -3.47 -14.82
N LEU A 75 2.04 -3.00 -14.07
CA LEU A 75 0.76 -3.70 -13.93
C LEU A 75 0.03 -3.83 -15.26
N THR A 76 -0.71 -4.92 -15.44
CA THR A 76 -1.60 -5.09 -16.59
C THR A 76 -2.77 -4.11 -16.51
N LYS A 77 -3.43 -3.88 -17.65
CA LYS A 77 -4.64 -3.02 -17.69
C LYS A 77 -5.72 -3.52 -16.73
N GLU A 78 -5.91 -4.83 -16.66
CA GLU A 78 -6.89 -5.47 -15.77
C GLU A 78 -6.58 -5.18 -14.30
N GLN A 79 -5.32 -5.36 -13.88
CA GLN A 79 -4.88 -5.08 -12.51
C GLN A 79 -5.01 -3.60 -12.15
N ARG A 80 -4.76 -2.68 -13.09
CA ARG A 80 -4.98 -1.25 -12.86
C ARG A 80 -6.45 -0.91 -12.69
N VAL A 81 -7.33 -1.48 -13.50
CA VAL A 81 -8.79 -1.26 -13.38
C VAL A 81 -9.29 -1.79 -12.03
N GLU A 82 -8.77 -2.93 -11.58
CA GLU A 82 -9.12 -3.46 -10.26
C GLU A 82 -8.62 -2.57 -9.12
N ALA A 83 -7.38 -2.06 -9.21
CA ALA A 83 -6.84 -1.11 -8.25
C ALA A 83 -7.68 0.17 -8.19
N ASP A 84 -8.03 0.74 -9.35
CA ASP A 84 -8.84 1.94 -9.49
C ASP A 84 -10.26 1.75 -8.92
N ARG A 85 -10.91 0.62 -9.23
CA ARG A 85 -12.19 0.26 -8.60
C ARG A 85 -12.05 0.15 -7.08
N GLY A 86 -10.93 -0.36 -6.59
CA GLY A 86 -10.64 -0.45 -5.18
C GLY A 86 -10.44 0.92 -4.52
N VAL A 87 -9.87 1.88 -5.23
CA VAL A 87 -9.75 3.30 -4.83
C VAL A 87 -11.13 3.93 -4.75
N ASP A 88 -11.93 3.83 -5.81
CA ASP A 88 -13.28 4.37 -5.89
C ASP A 88 -14.19 3.82 -4.78
N ALA A 89 -14.15 2.50 -4.54
CA ALA A 89 -14.91 1.88 -3.45
C ALA A 89 -14.49 2.40 -2.07
N TRP A 90 -13.20 2.69 -1.87
CA TRP A 90 -12.70 3.23 -0.62
C TRP A 90 -13.08 4.70 -0.42
N ILE A 91 -13.01 5.52 -1.48
CA ILE A 91 -13.44 6.92 -1.46
C ILE A 91 -14.95 7.00 -1.22
N SER A 92 -15.72 6.21 -1.97
CA SER A 92 -17.18 6.14 -1.86
C SER A 92 -17.63 5.68 -0.47
N GLY A 93 -16.95 4.69 0.12
CA GLY A 93 -17.26 4.21 1.48
C GLY A 93 -17.10 5.30 2.55
N ARG A 94 -16.09 6.18 2.43
CA ARG A 94 -15.90 7.30 3.36
C ARG A 94 -16.82 8.49 3.11
N LEU A 95 -17.38 8.61 1.91
CA LEU A 95 -18.39 9.63 1.59
C LEU A 95 -19.77 9.29 2.19
N THR A 96 -19.99 8.03 2.56
CA THR A 96 -21.28 7.53 3.08
C THR A 96 -21.36 7.46 4.61
N GLU A 97 -20.31 7.85 5.35
CA GLU A 97 -20.27 7.88 6.83
C GLU A 97 -20.42 9.30 7.40
#